data_AF-A0A3D5EIM4-F1
#
_entry.id   AF-A0A3D5EIM4-F1
#
_cell.length_a   1.000
_cell.length_b   1.000
_cell.length_c   1.000
_cell.angle_alpha   90.00
_cell.angle_beta   90.00
_cell.angle_gamma   90.00
#
_symmetry.space_group_name_H-M   'P 1'
#
loop_
_entity.id
_entity.type
_entity.pdbx_description
1 polymer ?
#
loop_
_entity_poly.entity_id
_entity_poly.type
_entity_poly.pdbx_seq_one_letter_code
_entity_poly.pdbx_strand_id
1 'polypeptide(L)'
;MTEKQKRYEALVHIYHSELFRFAYWLCRDQSIAEDLVQETFLRAWRALDSLQDQQAAKPWLLTILRRENARRFERKQFDYADVENDTLVDEKSTTLDAEMEQTVIQRQIGKLSEEYREPLLLQVVMGCSGDEIAEILDLNKNTVMTRLFRARNQL
;
A
#
# COMPACT_ATOMS: atom_id res chain seq x y z
N MET A 1 3.52 -24.96 -18.75
CA MET A 1 3.86 -23.84 -17.86
C MET A 1 5.31 -23.45 -18.08
N THR A 2 5.59 -22.23 -18.54
CA THR A 2 6.96 -21.72 -18.64
C THR A 2 7.54 -21.43 -17.25
N GLU A 3 8.86 -21.37 -17.10
CA GLU A 3 9.51 -21.04 -15.83
C GLU A 3 9.06 -19.66 -15.30
N LYS A 4 8.95 -18.68 -16.20
CA LYS A 4 8.39 -17.35 -15.92
C LYS A 4 6.98 -17.43 -15.31
N GLN A 5 6.11 -18.28 -15.86
CA GLN A 5 4.75 -18.47 -15.36
C GLN A 5 4.74 -19.05 -13.94
N LYS A 6 5.55 -20.08 -13.66
CA LYS A 6 5.64 -20.67 -12.32
C LYS A 6 6.14 -19.67 -11.28
N ARG A 7 7.16 -18.87 -11.62
CA ARG A 7 7.69 -17.81 -10.75
C ARG A 7 6.62 -16.77 -10.43
N TYR A 8 5.85 -16.35 -11.43
CA TYR A 8 4.76 -15.40 -11.22
C TYR A 8 3.64 -15.96 -10.34
N GLU A 9 3.17 -17.18 -10.62
CA GLU A 9 2.12 -17.82 -9.83
C GLU A 9 2.52 -17.97 -8.36
N ALA A 10 3.78 -18.31 -8.10
CA ALA A 10 4.32 -18.34 -6.74
C ALA A 10 4.27 -16.96 -6.05
N LEU A 11 4.65 -15.89 -6.76
CA LEU A 11 4.56 -14.52 -6.21
C LEU A 11 3.12 -14.12 -5.88
N VAL A 12 2.19 -14.39 -6.80
CA VAL A 12 0.76 -14.10 -6.58
C VAL A 12 0.26 -14.87 -5.37
N HIS A 13 0.51 -16.17 -5.31
CA HIS A 13 0.05 -17.03 -4.22
C HIS A 13 0.58 -16.59 -2.85
N ILE A 14 1.87 -16.21 -2.78
CA ILE A 14 2.51 -15.83 -1.52
C ILE A 14 2.10 -14.42 -1.08
N TYR A 15 2.05 -13.44 -2.00
CA TYR A 15 1.98 -12.02 -1.61
C TYR A 15 0.60 -11.37 -1.80
N HIS A 16 -0.35 -12.01 -2.48
CA HIS A 16 -1.65 -11.40 -2.77
C HIS A 16 -2.36 -10.84 -1.53
N SER A 17 -2.52 -11.67 -0.49
CA SER A 17 -3.25 -11.27 0.73
C SER A 17 -2.57 -10.12 1.48
N GLU A 18 -1.23 -10.10 1.51
CA GLU A 18 -0.47 -9.03 2.15
C GLU A 18 -0.56 -7.72 1.35
N LEU A 19 -0.42 -7.78 0.03
CA LEU A 19 -0.56 -6.61 -0.85
C LEU A 19 -1.99 -6.06 -0.81
N PHE A 20 -3.00 -6.92 -0.78
CA PHE A 20 -4.39 -6.50 -0.62
C PHE A 20 -4.61 -5.78 0.70
N ARG A 21 -4.10 -6.34 1.81
CA ARG A 21 -4.19 -5.68 3.11
C ARG A 21 -3.54 -4.30 3.09
N PHE A 22 -2.36 -4.17 2.49
CA PHE A 22 -1.68 -2.87 2.37
C PHE A 22 -2.45 -1.90 1.46
N ALA A 23 -2.93 -2.35 0.30
CA ALA A 23 -3.77 -1.56 -0.60
C ALA A 23 -5.05 -1.06 0.11
N TYR A 24 -5.70 -1.91 0.89
CA TYR A 24 -6.88 -1.53 1.67
C TYR A 24 -6.56 -0.47 2.72
N TRP A 25 -5.38 -0.55 3.36
CA TRP A 25 -4.91 0.50 4.27
C TRP A 25 -4.71 1.86 3.59
N LEU A 26 -4.29 1.86 2.32
CA LEU A 26 -4.09 3.08 1.54
C LEU A 26 -5.42 3.65 1.02
N CYS A 27 -6.32 2.80 0.54
CA CYS A 27 -7.50 3.22 -0.22
C CYS A 27 -8.79 3.26 0.60
N ARG A 28 -8.89 2.48 1.69
CA ARG A 28 -10.08 2.29 2.53
C ARG A 28 -11.35 1.86 1.79
N ASP A 29 -11.18 1.25 0.63
CA ASP A 29 -12.24 0.75 -0.23
C ASP A 29 -11.77 -0.58 -0.82
N GLN A 30 -12.62 -1.60 -0.69
CA GLN A 30 -12.30 -2.96 -1.10
C GLN A 30 -12.09 -3.06 -2.61
N SER A 31 -13.02 -2.54 -3.41
CA SER A 31 -12.95 -2.63 -4.87
C SER A 31 -11.72 -1.91 -5.41
N ILE A 32 -11.42 -0.74 -4.86
CA ILE A 32 -10.21 0.02 -5.20
C ILE A 32 -8.95 -0.76 -4.84
N ALA A 33 -8.92 -1.40 -3.68
CA ALA A 33 -7.77 -2.20 -3.24
C ALA A 33 -7.56 -3.44 -4.12
N GLU A 34 -8.63 -4.13 -4.51
CA GLU A 34 -8.59 -5.26 -5.45
C GLU A 34 -8.01 -4.83 -6.81
N ASP A 35 -8.52 -3.73 -7.38
CA ASP A 35 -8.03 -3.18 -8.64
C ASP A 35 -6.54 -2.81 -8.56
N LEU A 36 -6.12 -2.18 -7.46
CA LEU A 36 -4.74 -1.78 -7.24
C LEU A 36 -3.79 -2.99 -7.18
N VAL A 37 -4.21 -4.07 -6.51
CA VAL A 37 -3.45 -5.33 -6.47
C VAL A 37 -3.38 -5.99 -7.85
N GLN A 38 -4.48 -5.98 -8.60
CA GLN A 38 -4.50 -6.53 -9.96
C GLN A 38 -3.53 -5.79 -10.89
N GLU A 39 -3.55 -4.45 -10.91
CA GLU A 39 -2.60 -3.67 -11.72
C GLU A 39 -1.16 -3.89 -11.23
N THR A 40 -0.94 -4.01 -9.92
CA THR A 40 0.38 -4.34 -9.34
C THR A 40 0.92 -5.65 -9.92
N PHE A 41 0.11 -6.72 -9.92
CA PHE A 41 0.54 -8.00 -10.46
C PHE A 41 0.66 -7.99 -11.98
N LEU A 42 -0.20 -7.27 -12.71
CA LEU A 42 -0.06 -7.08 -14.15
C LEU A 42 1.29 -6.42 -14.51
N ARG A 43 1.71 -5.43 -13.72
CA ARG A 43 3.01 -4.77 -13.86
C ARG A 43 4.15 -5.68 -13.46
N ALA A 44 3.99 -6.43 -12.37
CA ALA A 44 4.96 -7.43 -11.92
C ALA A 44 5.19 -8.50 -13.00
N TRP A 45 4.16 -8.96 -13.70
CA TRP A 45 4.29 -9.92 -14.82
C TRP A 45 5.20 -9.38 -15.93
N ARG A 46 4.99 -8.11 -16.32
CA ARG A 46 5.78 -7.44 -17.37
C ARG A 46 7.23 -7.24 -16.95
N ALA A 47 7.46 -6.92 -15.68
CA ALA A 47 8.77 -6.63 -15.13
C ALA A 47 9.44 -7.82 -14.42
N LEU A 48 8.86 -9.03 -14.49
CA LEU A 48 9.30 -10.17 -13.66
C LEU A 48 10.77 -10.53 -13.85
N ASP A 49 11.29 -10.34 -15.07
CA ASP A 49 12.68 -10.64 -15.41
C ASP A 49 13.68 -9.66 -14.76
N SER A 50 13.19 -8.52 -14.24
CA SER A 50 14.00 -7.57 -13.44
C SER A 50 14.19 -8.04 -11.99
N LEU A 51 13.34 -8.94 -11.50
CA LEU A 51 13.45 -9.51 -10.16
C LEU A 51 14.48 -10.64 -10.17
N GLN A 52 15.72 -10.31 -9.82
CA GLN A 52 16.84 -11.25 -9.78
C GLN A 52 16.96 -11.95 -8.42
N ASP A 53 16.77 -11.21 -7.33
CA ASP A 53 16.79 -11.75 -5.98
C ASP A 53 15.37 -12.03 -5.48
N GLN A 54 15.14 -13.27 -5.04
CA GLN A 54 13.87 -13.71 -4.52
C GLN A 54 13.57 -13.11 -3.12
N GLN A 55 14.61 -12.74 -2.35
CA GLN A 55 14.44 -12.07 -1.06
C GLN A 55 13.90 -10.65 -1.23
N ALA A 56 14.22 -10.00 -2.34
CA ALA A 56 13.72 -8.67 -2.68
C ALA A 56 12.29 -8.66 -3.24
N ALA A 57 11.64 -9.82 -3.41
CA ALA A 57 10.32 -9.91 -4.05
C ALA A 57 9.25 -9.05 -3.35
N LYS A 58 9.23 -9.06 -2.01
CA LYS A 58 8.29 -8.30 -1.20
C LYS A 58 8.47 -6.78 -1.34
N PRO A 59 9.65 -6.19 -1.04
CA PRO A 59 9.85 -4.76 -1.20
C PRO A 59 9.70 -4.31 -2.67
N TRP A 60 10.08 -5.16 -3.63
CA TRP A 60 9.86 -4.89 -5.06
C TRP A 60 8.37 -4.78 -5.42
N LEU A 61 7.53 -5.72 -4.97
CA LEU A 61 6.08 -5.66 -5.19
C LEU A 61 5.43 -4.46 -4.50
N LEU A 62 5.84 -4.14 -3.27
CA LEU A 62 5.34 -2.95 -2.55
C LEU A 62 5.71 -1.64 -3.26
N THR A 63 6.90 -1.59 -3.86
CA THR A 63 7.33 -0.45 -4.69
C THR A 63 6.44 -0.28 -5.92
N ILE A 64 6.09 -1.39 -6.60
CA ILE A 64 5.16 -1.36 -7.75
C ILE A 64 3.78 -0.86 -7.28
N LEU A 65 3.24 -1.44 -6.21
CA LEU A 65 1.93 -1.10 -5.67
C LEU A 65 1.84 0.39 -5.31
N ARG A 66 2.84 0.91 -4.61
CA ARG A 66 2.93 2.34 -4.26
C ARG A 66 2.90 3.23 -5.49
N ARG A 67 3.66 2.89 -6.53
CA ARG A 67 3.70 3.65 -7.78
C ARG A 67 2.36 3.61 -8.53
N GLU A 68 1.67 2.46 -8.53
CA GLU A 68 0.33 2.37 -9.12
C GLU A 68 -0.71 3.18 -8.31
N ASN A 69 -0.59 3.19 -6.98
CA ASN A 69 -1.44 4.03 -6.13
C ASN A 69 -1.23 5.53 -6.43
N ALA A 70 0.04 5.98 -6.54
CA ALA A 70 0.34 7.36 -6.92
C ALA A 70 -0.22 7.72 -8.31
N ARG A 71 -0.03 6.85 -9.31
CA ARG A 71 -0.58 7.01 -10.66
C ARG A 71 -2.10 7.13 -10.69
N ARG A 72 -2.81 6.48 -9.75
CA ARG A 72 -4.27 6.60 -9.63
C ARG A 72 -4.68 8.05 -9.30
N PHE A 73 -3.91 8.77 -8.50
CA PHE A 73 -4.17 10.17 -8.18
C PHE A 73 -3.81 11.11 -9.35
N GLU A 74 -2.74 10.82 -10.08
CA GLU A 74 -2.37 11.57 -11.31
C GLU A 74 -3.44 11.44 -12.40
N ARG A 75 -3.99 10.24 -12.61
CA ARG A 75 -5.05 9.99 -13.59
C ARG A 75 -6.38 10.62 -13.21
N LYS A 76 -6.68 10.70 -11.91
CA LYS A 76 -7.89 11.35 -11.39
C LYS A 76 -7.86 12.87 -11.50
N GLN A 77 -6.70 13.51 -11.72
CA GLN A 77 -6.62 14.96 -11.88
C GLN A 77 -7.06 15.47 -13.25
N PHE A 78 -7.39 14.60 -14.22
CA PHE A 78 -7.79 15.02 -15.57
C PHE A 78 -9.30 15.09 -15.83
N ASP A 79 -10.15 14.96 -14.81
CA ASP A 79 -11.59 15.19 -14.99
C ASP A 79 -12.19 15.83 -13.73
N TYR A 80 -12.93 16.92 -13.93
CA TYR A 80 -13.62 17.78 -12.95
C TYR A 80 -12.77 18.82 -12.20
N ALA A 81 -12.43 19.91 -12.90
CA ALA A 81 -12.63 21.23 -12.31
C ALA A 81 -14.14 21.40 -12.01
N ASP A 82 -14.46 21.92 -10.83
CA ASP A 82 -15.81 22.19 -10.32
C ASP A 82 -16.68 20.98 -9.93
N VAL A 83 -16.30 20.33 -8.83
CA VAL A 83 -17.30 19.95 -7.82
C VAL A 83 -16.72 20.36 -6.46
N GLU A 84 -17.35 21.34 -5.81
CA GLU A 84 -17.17 21.57 -4.37
C GLU A 84 -17.29 20.22 -3.68
N ASN A 85 -16.16 19.71 -3.20
CA ASN A 85 -16.11 18.46 -2.47
C ASN A 85 -16.63 18.75 -1.05
N ASP A 86 -17.92 19.01 -0.96
CA ASP A 86 -18.63 18.94 0.31
C ASP A 86 -18.41 17.52 0.81
N THR A 87 -17.72 17.40 1.95
CA THR A 87 -17.41 16.13 2.59
C THR A 87 -18.73 15.46 3.01
N LEU A 88 -19.35 14.77 2.06
CA LEU A 88 -20.44 13.85 2.32
C LEU A 88 -19.83 12.60 2.94
N VAL A 89 -19.83 12.59 4.28
CA VAL A 89 -19.68 11.37 5.06
C VAL A 89 -20.89 10.52 4.72
N ASP A 90 -20.70 9.52 3.87
CA ASP A 90 -21.75 8.57 3.51
C ASP A 90 -21.96 7.62 4.69
N GLU A 91 -22.96 7.94 5.52
CA GLU A 91 -23.46 7.05 6.56
C GLU A 91 -24.59 6.17 6.00
N LYS A 92 -24.28 4.86 5.83
CA LYS A 92 -25.15 3.63 5.83
C LYS A 92 -24.93 2.76 4.58
N SER A 93 -24.76 1.44 4.59
CA SER A 93 -24.71 0.34 5.57
C SER A 93 -24.11 -0.87 4.77
N THR A 94 -23.33 -1.82 5.30
CA THR A 94 -23.78 -3.07 5.96
C THR A 94 -22.51 -3.91 6.27
N THR A 95 -21.97 -3.89 7.48
CA THR A 95 -22.03 -5.02 8.44
C THR A 95 -21.61 -4.49 9.81
N LEU A 96 -22.59 -4.27 10.68
CA LEU A 96 -22.47 -3.63 11.99
C LEU A 96 -21.62 -4.38 13.04
N ASP A 97 -21.07 -5.56 12.72
CA ASP A 97 -20.27 -6.37 13.65
C ASP A 97 -18.78 -6.44 13.29
N ALA A 98 -18.37 -6.11 12.05
CA ALA A 98 -16.96 -6.14 11.64
C ALA A 98 -16.23 -4.79 11.86
N GLU A 99 -16.98 -3.71 12.07
CA GLU A 99 -16.48 -2.32 12.10
C GLU A 99 -16.22 -1.78 13.53
N MET A 100 -16.64 -2.49 14.59
CA MET A 100 -16.46 -2.05 15.98
C MET A 100 -15.09 -2.40 16.59
N GLU A 101 -14.24 -3.12 15.88
CA GLU A 101 -12.86 -3.44 16.28
C GLU A 101 -11.81 -2.82 15.35
N GLN A 102 -12.10 -1.64 14.80
CA GLN A 102 -11.03 -0.77 14.37
C GLN A 102 -10.27 -0.34 15.63
N THR A 103 -9.25 -1.13 15.99
CA THR A 103 -8.43 -0.92 17.19
C THR A 103 -8.03 0.55 17.23
N VAL A 104 -8.07 1.19 18.40
CA VAL A 104 -7.72 2.61 18.59
C VAL A 104 -6.48 3.00 17.79
N ILE A 105 -5.50 2.08 17.71
CA ILE A 105 -4.29 2.14 16.89
C ILE A 105 -4.58 2.43 15.42
N GLN A 106 -5.49 1.71 14.75
CA GLN A 106 -5.80 1.95 13.35
C GLN A 106 -6.36 3.35 13.10
N ARG A 107 -7.22 3.83 14.00
CA ARG A 107 -7.77 5.18 13.93
C ARG A 107 -6.68 6.24 14.13
N GLN A 108 -5.74 6.02 15.05
CA GLN A 108 -4.63 6.96 15.27
C GLN A 108 -3.64 6.96 14.09
N ILE A 109 -3.27 5.78 13.56
CA ILE A 109 -2.44 5.68 12.34
C ILE A 109 -3.12 6.42 11.18
N GLY A 110 -4.44 6.28 11.07
CA GLY A 110 -5.26 6.97 10.08
C GLY A 110 -5.26 8.51 10.19
N LYS A 111 -4.84 9.10 11.32
CA LYS A 111 -4.73 10.55 11.52
C LYS A 111 -3.34 11.11 11.23
N LEU A 112 -2.31 10.26 11.23
CA LEU A 112 -0.94 10.68 10.87
C LEU A 112 -0.92 11.24 9.45
N SER A 113 -0.10 12.26 9.17
CA SER A 113 0.15 12.70 7.80
C SER A 113 0.78 11.56 6.98
N GLU A 114 0.59 11.58 5.65
CA GLU A 114 1.05 10.51 4.76
C GLU A 114 2.55 10.20 4.91
N GLU A 115 3.38 11.24 5.10
CA GLU A 115 4.82 11.09 5.30
C GLU A 115 5.21 10.28 6.55
N TYR A 116 4.36 10.22 7.57
CA TYR A 116 4.59 9.42 8.79
C TYR A 116 3.82 8.10 8.75
N ARG A 117 2.61 8.12 8.18
CA ARG A 117 1.73 6.96 8.08
C ARG A 117 2.32 5.87 7.20
N GLU A 118 2.82 6.22 6.02
CA GLU A 118 3.26 5.24 5.03
C GLU A 118 4.49 4.44 5.49
N PRO A 119 5.58 5.06 6.00
CA PRO A 119 6.69 4.30 6.59
C PRO A 119 6.25 3.40 7.74
N LEU A 120 5.35 3.90 8.61
CA LEU A 120 4.89 3.16 9.78
C LEU A 120 4.05 1.93 9.37
N LEU A 121 3.20 2.05 8.36
CA LEU A 121 2.43 0.92 7.82
C LEU A 121 3.36 -0.13 7.20
N LEU A 122 4.35 0.29 6.41
CA LEU A 122 5.34 -0.62 5.85
C LEU A 122 6.11 -1.36 6.96
N GLN A 123 6.45 -0.70 8.06
CA GLN A 123 7.12 -1.36 9.18
C GLN A 123 6.19 -2.29 9.97
N VAL A 124 5.01 -1.82 10.39
CA VAL A 124 4.17 -2.53 11.36
C VAL A 124 3.25 -3.55 10.69
N VAL A 125 2.70 -3.22 9.52
CA VAL A 125 1.78 -4.10 8.79
C VAL A 125 2.54 -5.00 7.83
N MET A 126 3.56 -4.48 7.16
CA MET A 126 4.34 -5.25 6.17
C MET A 126 5.61 -5.85 6.75
N GLY A 127 6.05 -5.48 7.96
CA GLY A 127 7.26 -6.05 8.56
C GLY A 127 8.55 -5.65 7.85
N CYS A 128 8.53 -4.58 7.04
CA CYS A 128 9.70 -4.13 6.31
C CYS A 128 10.74 -3.53 7.26
N SER A 129 12.01 -3.81 6.97
CA SER A 129 13.16 -3.18 7.60
C SER A 129 13.29 -1.72 7.19
N GLY A 130 14.08 -0.95 7.96
CA GLY A 130 14.33 0.46 7.63
C GLY A 130 15.04 0.65 6.28
N ASP A 131 15.84 -0.33 5.85
CA ASP A 131 16.52 -0.33 4.55
C ASP A 131 15.52 -0.58 3.41
N GLU A 132 14.67 -1.60 3.54
CA GLU A 132 13.62 -1.87 2.54
C GLU A 132 12.65 -0.69 2.41
N ILE A 133 12.27 -0.06 3.53
CA ILE A 133 11.40 1.12 3.50
C ILE A 133 12.07 2.29 2.79
N ALA A 134 13.39 2.47 2.97
CA ALA A 134 14.16 3.50 2.28
C ALA A 134 14.13 3.29 0.77
N GLU A 135 14.28 2.05 0.31
CA GLU A 135 14.18 1.68 -1.11
C GLU A 135 12.76 1.86 -1.66
N ILE A 136 11.73 1.38 -0.94
CA ILE A 136 10.32 1.46 -1.36
C ILE A 136 9.87 2.91 -1.52
N LEU A 137 10.28 3.77 -0.58
CA LEU A 137 9.87 5.17 -0.53
C LEU A 137 10.79 6.11 -1.30
N ASP A 138 11.91 5.61 -1.83
CA ASP A 138 12.97 6.40 -2.46
C ASP A 138 13.49 7.52 -1.54
N LEU A 139 13.87 7.14 -0.31
CA LEU A 139 14.35 8.03 0.73
C LEU A 139 15.67 7.53 1.31
N ASN A 140 16.44 8.40 1.95
CA ASN A 140 17.58 7.94 2.73
C ASN A 140 17.11 7.27 4.04
N LYS A 141 17.88 6.28 4.52
CA LYS A 141 17.58 5.52 5.75
C LYS A 141 17.37 6.41 6.99
N ASN A 142 18.17 7.46 7.14
CA ASN A 142 18.07 8.36 8.31
C ASN A 142 16.73 9.12 8.34
N THR A 143 16.24 9.54 7.18
CA THR A 143 14.90 10.14 7.03
C THR A 143 13.81 9.14 7.38
N VAL A 144 13.92 7.89 6.93
CA VAL A 144 12.99 6.81 7.31
C VAL A 144 12.97 6.62 8.83
N MET A 145 14.14 6.48 9.46
CA MET A 145 14.24 6.28 10.91
C MET A 145 13.65 7.46 11.70
N THR A 146 13.88 8.69 11.22
CA THR A 146 13.32 9.91 11.83
C THR A 146 11.80 9.96 11.68
N ARG A 147 11.27 9.64 10.50
CA ARG A 147 9.81 9.59 10.26
C ARG A 147 9.15 8.52 11.10
N LEU A 148 9.73 7.33 11.19
CA LEU A 148 9.23 6.24 12.05
C LEU A 148 9.22 6.62 13.53
N PHE A 149 10.28 7.27 14.01
CA PHE A 149 10.34 7.77 15.39
C PHE A 149 9.24 8.79 15.67
N ARG A 150 9.08 9.78 14.78
CA ARG A 150 8.03 10.81 14.91
C ARG A 150 6.63 10.21 14.81
N ALA A 151 6.41 9.25 13.92
CA ALA A 151 5.14 8.55 13.76
C ALA A 151 4.75 7.83 15.06
N ARG A 152 5.69 7.11 15.69
CA ARG A 152 5.45 6.43 16.97
C ARG A 152 5.12 7.38 18.12
N ASN A 153 5.72 8.56 18.16
CA ASN A 153 5.45 9.56 19.22
C ASN A 153 4.10 10.28 19.05
N GLN A 154 3.42 10.11 17.91
CA GLN A 154 2.12 10.70 17.62
C GLN A 154 0.95 9.72 17.81
N LEU A 155 1.25 8.44 18.08
CA LEU A 155 0.27 7.41 18.42
C LEU A 155 0.02 7.36 19.92
#